data_AF-A0AA35W2B9-F1
#
_entry.id   AF-A0AA35W2B9-F1
#
_cell.length_a   1.000
_cell.length_b   1.000
_cell.length_c   1.000
_cell.angle_alpha   90.00
_cell.angle_beta   90.00
_cell.angle_gamma   90.00
#
_symmetry.space_group_name_H-M   'P 1'
#
loop_
_entity.id
_entity.type
_entity.pdbx_description
1 polymer ?
#
loop_
_entity_poly.entity_id
_entity_poly.type
_entity_poly.pdbx_seq_one_letter_code
_entity_poly.pdbx_strand_id
1 'polypeptide(L)'
;MYTAILHLSKNTTVPCSLCIVGELFKFAHASFYYDEMVRDYLPRINPETELLIHYVDDFFLMTHDPEKAKTFLETMNKGIPEYNCFANAAKTNTNFKVNEDGSLTLDEHKDWMAWCGVLINTTNLEVRSDYTRYASKKIRDHLSIITHPRPLLNLHQLMRRAVVLKCQPIFLDCQVQSEKTVLCNVYQVFLLLAVKTHTALRTLQLRGLRLRKYTKFLHCLILQSARYFHSRARAKCRENQSKDASTSFTVPLELCTWLCCHAYGRVLQSKDPRGYQLLVKILSSQTCTLSDTMGLQLMKRCLKATTASGCQPIMRLKC
;
A
#
# COMPACT_ATOMS: atom_id res chain seq x y z
N MET A 1 -24.05 10.64 -8.28
CA MET A 1 -25.34 10.35 -7.63
C MET A 1 -26.22 9.66 -8.66
N TYR A 2 -26.75 8.47 -8.37
CA TYR A 2 -27.90 7.90 -9.07
C TYR A 2 -28.73 7.10 -8.06
N THR A 3 -30.02 7.40 -8.01
CA THR A 3 -31.04 6.62 -7.30
C THR A 3 -31.76 5.76 -8.32
N ALA A 4 -31.77 4.45 -8.11
CA ALA A 4 -32.63 3.52 -8.84
C ALA A 4 -33.55 2.84 -7.82
N ILE A 5 -34.87 2.98 -7.98
CA ILE A 5 -35.87 2.27 -7.17
C ILE A 5 -36.32 1.06 -7.98
N LEU A 6 -36.04 -0.14 -7.45
CA LEU A 6 -36.46 -1.41 -8.04
C LEU A 6 -37.62 -1.98 -7.20
N HIS A 7 -38.79 -2.15 -7.81
CA HIS A 7 -39.91 -2.88 -7.20
C HIS A 7 -39.75 -4.37 -7.53
N LEU A 8 -39.62 -5.22 -6.51
CA LEU A 8 -39.56 -6.67 -6.67
C LEU A 8 -40.93 -7.29 -6.37
N SER A 9 -41.39 -8.15 -7.29
CA SER A 9 -42.53 -9.05 -7.09
C SER A 9 -42.27 -10.02 -5.93
N LYS A 10 -43.34 -10.43 -5.22
CA LYS A 10 -43.29 -11.12 -3.91
C LYS A 10 -42.54 -12.46 -3.87
N ASN A 11 -42.04 -13.00 -4.99
CA ASN A 11 -41.39 -14.31 -5.03
C ASN A 11 -40.01 -14.36 -5.73
N THR A 12 -39.29 -13.24 -5.87
CA THR A 12 -37.96 -13.27 -6.50
C THR A 12 -36.83 -13.44 -5.47
N THR A 13 -36.20 -14.62 -5.42
CA THR A 13 -34.92 -14.81 -4.72
C THR A 13 -33.75 -14.50 -5.65
N VAL A 14 -32.94 -13.49 -5.31
CA VAL A 14 -31.73 -13.13 -6.06
C VAL A 14 -30.55 -13.99 -5.57
N PRO A 15 -29.89 -14.80 -6.42
CA PRO A 15 -28.69 -15.52 -6.04
C PRO A 15 -27.52 -14.55 -5.79
N CYS A 16 -26.77 -14.78 -4.71
CA CYS A 16 -25.67 -13.93 -4.23
C CYS A 16 -24.47 -13.79 -5.20
N SER A 17 -24.52 -14.44 -6.37
CA SER A 17 -23.49 -14.43 -7.41
C SER A 17 -23.68 -13.34 -8.48
N LEU A 18 -24.85 -12.69 -8.57
CA LEU A 18 -25.11 -11.65 -9.60
C LEU A 18 -24.59 -10.25 -9.23
N CYS A 19 -24.41 -9.94 -7.93
CA CYS A 19 -23.90 -8.63 -7.50
C CYS A 19 -22.44 -8.38 -7.91
N ILE A 20 -21.64 -9.44 -8.03
CA ILE A 20 -20.22 -9.34 -8.45
C ILE A 20 -20.12 -9.11 -9.96
N VAL A 21 -21.02 -9.72 -10.74
CA VAL A 21 -21.08 -9.54 -12.19
C VAL A 21 -21.55 -8.12 -12.53
N GLY A 22 -22.57 -7.60 -11.82
CA GLY A 22 -23.06 -6.23 -12.01
C GLY A 22 -22.02 -5.13 -11.74
N GLU A 23 -21.13 -5.30 -10.75
CA GLU A 23 -20.03 -4.34 -10.56
C GLU A 23 -18.96 -4.46 -11.62
N LEU A 24 -18.54 -5.67 -12.00
CA LEU A 24 -17.56 -5.87 -13.08
C LEU A 24 -18.05 -5.27 -14.42
N PHE A 25 -19.34 -5.39 -14.74
CA PHE A 25 -19.92 -4.76 -15.93
C PHE A 25 -20.00 -3.22 -15.81
N LYS A 26 -20.21 -2.67 -14.61
CA LYS A 26 -20.14 -1.21 -14.38
C LYS A 26 -18.71 -0.70 -14.50
N PHE A 27 -17.72 -1.43 -13.99
CA PHE A 27 -16.30 -1.09 -14.14
C PHE A 27 -15.89 -1.13 -15.61
N ALA A 28 -16.24 -2.19 -16.35
CA ALA A 28 -15.92 -2.29 -17.78
C ALA A 28 -16.63 -1.22 -18.62
N HIS A 29 -17.93 -0.96 -18.41
CA HIS A 29 -18.64 0.11 -19.10
C HIS A 29 -18.09 1.50 -18.76
N ALA A 30 -17.76 1.76 -17.49
CA ALA A 30 -17.14 3.03 -17.10
C ALA A 30 -15.77 3.20 -17.79
N SER A 31 -14.98 2.12 -17.90
CA SER A 31 -13.72 2.15 -18.65
C SER A 31 -13.92 2.49 -20.12
N PHE A 32 -14.84 1.81 -20.84
CA PHE A 32 -15.10 2.13 -22.25
C PHE A 32 -15.66 3.54 -22.47
N TYR A 33 -16.53 4.00 -21.57
CA TYR A 33 -17.10 5.35 -21.61
C TYR A 33 -16.02 6.42 -21.47
N TYR A 34 -15.09 6.24 -20.53
CA TYR A 34 -13.98 7.15 -20.37
C TYR A 34 -12.87 6.97 -21.42
N ASP A 35 -12.74 5.80 -22.06
CA ASP A 35 -11.75 5.59 -23.14
C ASP A 35 -12.03 6.49 -24.35
N GLU A 36 -13.30 6.66 -24.71
CA GLU A 36 -13.71 7.60 -25.75
C GLU A 36 -13.44 9.05 -25.33
N MET A 37 -13.82 9.42 -24.10
CA MET A 37 -13.50 10.74 -23.54
C MET A 37 -12.00 11.04 -23.58
N VAL A 38 -11.16 10.07 -23.16
CA VAL A 38 -9.69 10.20 -23.15
C VAL A 38 -9.18 10.46 -24.57
N ARG A 39 -9.68 9.73 -25.56
CA ARG A 39 -9.26 9.89 -26.95
C ARG A 39 -9.66 11.24 -27.53
N ASP A 40 -10.84 11.73 -27.19
CA ASP A 40 -11.45 12.88 -27.86
C ASP A 40 -11.13 14.21 -27.15
N TYR A 41 -10.90 14.20 -25.83
CA TYR A 41 -10.74 15.42 -25.01
C TYR A 41 -9.36 15.56 -24.35
N LEU A 42 -8.59 14.48 -24.16
CA LEU A 42 -7.29 14.55 -23.51
C LEU A 42 -6.13 14.59 -24.53
N PRO A 43 -4.96 15.14 -24.15
CA PRO A 43 -3.80 15.20 -25.04
C PRO A 43 -3.39 13.81 -25.53
N ARG A 44 -3.06 13.71 -26.81
CA ARG A 44 -2.47 12.48 -27.37
C ARG A 44 -1.10 12.24 -26.76
N ILE A 45 -0.91 11.05 -26.22
CA ILE A 45 0.36 10.65 -25.60
C ILE A 45 1.24 9.86 -26.58
N ASN A 46 2.55 10.03 -26.46
CA ASN A 46 3.55 9.12 -27.02
C ASN A 46 3.77 7.98 -26.03
N PRO A 47 3.33 6.74 -26.31
CA PRO A 47 3.45 5.62 -25.38
C PRO A 47 4.90 5.21 -25.08
N GLU A 48 5.89 5.67 -25.86
CA GLU A 48 7.31 5.40 -25.59
C GLU A 48 7.91 6.29 -24.50
N THR A 49 7.36 7.49 -24.30
CA THR A 49 7.95 8.52 -23.42
C THR A 49 6.95 9.12 -22.42
N GLU A 50 5.67 8.78 -22.54
CA GLU A 50 4.58 9.35 -21.77
C GLU A 50 3.61 8.26 -21.30
N LEU A 51 2.90 8.54 -20.22
CA LEU A 51 1.97 7.62 -19.60
C LEU A 51 0.71 8.36 -19.17
N LEU A 52 -0.44 7.91 -19.68
CA LEU A 52 -1.76 8.33 -19.21
C LEU A 52 -2.48 7.09 -18.69
N ILE A 53 -2.83 7.11 -17.41
CA ILE A 53 -3.61 6.06 -16.78
C ILE A 53 -4.90 6.69 -16.25
N HIS A 54 -6.02 6.02 -16.49
CA HIS A 54 -7.25 6.26 -15.76
C HIS A 54 -7.66 5.00 -14.99
N TYR A 55 -8.21 5.20 -13.80
CA TYR A 55 -8.79 4.16 -12.99
C TYR A 55 -10.15 4.62 -12.48
N VAL A 56 -11.19 4.28 -13.26
CA VAL A 56 -12.56 4.76 -13.06
C VAL A 56 -12.59 6.30 -13.10
N ASP A 57 -12.60 6.96 -11.95
CA ASP A 57 -12.72 8.41 -11.85
C ASP A 57 -11.38 9.12 -11.57
N ASP A 58 -10.29 8.36 -11.36
CA ASP A 58 -8.97 8.90 -11.07
C ASP A 58 -8.08 8.90 -12.32
N PHE A 59 -7.56 10.06 -12.72
CA PHE A 59 -6.66 10.22 -13.87
C PHE A 59 -5.23 10.55 -13.43
N PHE A 60 -4.25 10.08 -14.20
CA PHE A 60 -2.82 10.34 -13.98
C PHE A 60 -2.09 10.48 -15.31
N LEU A 61 -1.50 11.65 -15.53
CA LEU A 61 -0.65 11.94 -16.69
C LEU A 61 0.79 12.13 -16.22
N MET A 62 1.71 11.47 -16.92
CA MET A 62 3.16 11.67 -16.86
C MET A 62 3.65 12.01 -18.26
N THR A 63 4.28 13.17 -18.40
CA THR A 63 4.81 13.68 -19.67
C THR A 63 6.02 14.57 -19.42
N HIS A 64 6.92 14.64 -20.39
CA HIS A 64 8.01 15.62 -20.45
C HIS A 64 7.62 16.92 -21.18
N ASP A 65 6.44 16.95 -21.81
CA ASP A 65 5.90 18.08 -22.55
C ASP A 65 5.08 19.00 -21.62
N PRO A 66 5.56 20.21 -21.31
CA PRO A 66 4.87 21.12 -20.41
C PRO A 66 3.51 21.59 -20.97
N GLU A 67 3.36 21.71 -22.30
CA GLU A 67 2.11 22.13 -22.90
C GLU A 67 1.03 21.05 -22.77
N LYS A 68 1.40 19.77 -22.88
CA LYS A 68 0.46 18.67 -22.61
C LYS A 68 0.05 18.60 -21.15
N ALA A 69 0.99 18.79 -20.22
CA ALA A 69 0.69 18.79 -18.79
C ALA A 69 -0.28 19.94 -18.43
N LYS A 70 -0.05 21.13 -19.00
CA LYS A 70 -0.92 22.29 -18.85
C LYS A 70 -2.30 22.05 -19.47
N THR A 71 -2.36 21.64 -20.73
CA THR A 71 -3.62 21.35 -21.45
C THR A 71 -4.44 20.32 -20.69
N PHE A 72 -3.81 19.24 -20.22
CA PHE A 72 -4.49 18.23 -19.41
C PHE A 72 -5.09 18.82 -18.13
N LEU A 73 -4.31 19.61 -17.38
CA LEU A 73 -4.79 20.25 -16.16
C LEU A 73 -5.97 21.21 -16.42
N GLU A 74 -5.86 22.03 -17.47
CA GLU A 74 -6.90 22.98 -17.87
C GLU A 74 -8.19 22.25 -18.29
N THR A 75 -8.08 21.19 -19.11
CA THR A 75 -9.23 20.36 -19.49
C THR A 75 -9.90 19.73 -18.27
N MET A 76 -9.13 19.14 -17.36
CA MET A 76 -9.69 18.51 -16.15
C MET A 76 -10.33 19.52 -15.20
N ASN A 77 -9.76 20.73 -15.07
CA ASN A 77 -10.31 21.80 -14.24
C ASN A 77 -11.58 22.43 -14.84
N LYS A 78 -11.62 22.60 -16.16
CA LYS A 78 -12.82 23.05 -16.89
C LYS A 78 -13.94 22.01 -16.78
N GLY A 79 -13.56 20.74 -16.68
CA GLY A 79 -14.47 19.60 -16.72
C GLY A 79 -14.88 19.28 -18.15
N ILE A 80 -15.44 18.08 -18.31
CA ILE A 80 -15.97 17.56 -19.57
C ILE A 80 -17.45 17.22 -19.31
N PRO A 81 -18.38 18.18 -19.54
CA PRO A 81 -19.79 18.01 -19.21
C PRO A 81 -20.47 16.84 -19.94
N GLU A 82 -20.08 16.57 -21.19
CA GLU A 82 -20.54 15.42 -21.99
C GLU A 82 -20.21 14.08 -21.29
N TYR A 83 -19.08 14.10 -20.58
CA TYR A 83 -18.50 13.16 -19.61
C TYR A 83 -19.27 12.93 -18.30
N ASN A 84 -20.02 13.94 -17.87
CA ASN A 84 -20.19 14.25 -16.45
C ASN A 84 -18.87 14.18 -15.64
N CYS A 85 -17.74 14.50 -16.28
CA CYS A 85 -16.41 14.38 -15.69
C CYS A 85 -15.99 15.73 -15.12
N PHE A 86 -15.95 15.85 -13.81
CA PHE A 86 -15.55 17.08 -13.13
C PHE A 86 -14.48 16.77 -12.07
N ALA A 87 -13.26 17.27 -12.29
CA ALA A 87 -12.18 17.08 -11.34
C ALA A 87 -12.44 17.85 -10.05
N ASN A 88 -12.17 17.21 -8.91
CA ASN A 88 -12.20 17.91 -7.64
C ASN A 88 -10.88 18.68 -7.45
N ALA A 89 -10.93 20.00 -7.63
CA ALA A 89 -9.75 20.87 -7.50
C ALA A 89 -8.99 20.70 -6.17
N ALA A 90 -9.69 20.41 -5.06
CA ALA A 90 -9.06 20.17 -3.76
C ALA A 90 -8.31 18.82 -3.67
N LYS A 91 -8.54 17.91 -4.63
CA LYS A 91 -7.84 16.62 -4.78
C LYS A 91 -6.87 16.62 -5.95
N THR A 92 -6.94 17.60 -6.85
CA THR A 92 -5.99 17.76 -7.95
C THR A 92 -4.58 17.90 -7.39
N ASN A 93 -3.67 17.09 -7.91
CA ASN A 93 -2.32 16.97 -7.40
C ASN A 93 -1.32 17.09 -8.55
N THR A 94 -0.57 18.17 -8.62
CA THR A 94 0.48 18.44 -9.63
C THR A 94 1.82 18.66 -8.95
N ASN A 95 2.94 18.33 -9.60
CA ASN A 95 4.29 18.73 -9.17
C ASN A 95 4.74 20.07 -9.78
N PHE A 96 3.80 20.85 -10.31
CA PHE A 96 4.07 22.13 -10.94
C PHE A 96 2.92 23.12 -10.66
N LYS A 97 3.24 24.40 -10.86
CA LYS A 97 2.28 25.52 -10.86
C LYS A 97 2.27 26.13 -12.26
N VAL A 98 1.11 26.65 -12.66
CA VAL A 98 0.94 27.45 -13.88
C VAL A 98 1.10 28.91 -13.48
N ASN A 99 2.02 29.62 -14.11
CA ASN A 99 2.30 31.03 -13.89
C ASN A 99 1.34 31.92 -14.69
N GLU A 100 1.32 33.23 -14.39
CA GLU A 100 0.46 34.21 -15.09
C GLU A 100 0.75 34.31 -16.59
N ASP A 101 2.02 34.13 -16.98
CA ASP A 101 2.47 34.08 -18.38
C ASP A 101 2.17 32.73 -19.07
N GLY A 102 1.54 31.80 -18.34
CA GLY A 102 1.21 30.47 -18.81
C GLY A 102 2.36 29.46 -18.77
N SER A 103 3.55 29.83 -18.27
CA SER A 103 4.67 28.92 -18.08
C SER A 103 4.48 28.00 -16.87
N LEU A 104 5.22 26.89 -16.82
CA LEU A 104 5.18 25.95 -15.69
C LEU A 104 6.41 26.11 -14.79
N THR A 105 6.19 26.14 -13.48
CA THR A 105 7.27 26.07 -12.48
C THR A 105 7.09 24.82 -11.62
N LEU A 106 8.11 23.97 -11.57
CA LEU A 106 8.11 22.77 -10.74
C LEU A 106 8.11 23.13 -9.25
N ASP A 107 7.38 22.35 -8.47
CA ASP A 107 7.39 22.44 -7.01
C ASP A 107 8.55 21.60 -6.46
N GLU A 108 9.67 22.26 -6.17
CA GLU A 108 10.89 21.63 -5.64
C GLU A 108 10.69 20.91 -4.31
N HIS A 109 9.58 21.16 -3.61
CA HIS A 109 9.27 20.51 -2.34
C HIS A 109 8.40 19.26 -2.51
N LYS A 110 8.08 18.87 -3.74
CA LYS A 110 7.08 17.84 -4.05
C LYS A 110 7.68 16.62 -4.75
N ASP A 111 8.66 16.02 -4.09
CA ASP A 111 9.34 14.81 -4.56
C ASP A 111 8.42 13.59 -4.73
N TRP A 112 7.28 13.54 -4.03
CA TRP A 112 6.37 12.38 -4.01
C TRP A 112 4.94 12.82 -4.24
N MET A 113 4.33 12.30 -5.32
CA MET A 113 2.94 12.55 -5.66
C MET A 113 2.06 11.35 -5.28
N ALA A 114 0.93 11.64 -4.63
CA ALA A 114 -0.05 10.62 -4.26
C ALA A 114 -1.05 10.40 -5.38
N TRP A 115 -1.26 9.14 -5.76
CA TRP A 115 -2.28 8.71 -6.72
C TRP A 115 -2.78 7.31 -6.37
N CYS A 116 -4.10 7.06 -6.35
CA CYS A 116 -4.70 5.73 -6.13
C CYS A 116 -4.16 4.87 -4.95
N GLY A 117 -3.63 5.49 -3.89
CA GLY A 117 -3.08 4.77 -2.73
C GLY A 117 -1.59 4.43 -2.81
N VAL A 118 -0.91 4.96 -3.82
CA VAL A 118 0.54 4.93 -3.97
C VAL A 118 1.13 6.34 -3.94
N LEU A 119 2.41 6.42 -3.62
CA LEU A 119 3.26 7.59 -3.77
C LEU A 119 4.26 7.30 -4.88
N ILE A 120 4.33 8.18 -5.87
CA ILE A 120 5.23 8.07 -7.02
C ILE A 120 6.26 9.19 -6.90
N ASN A 121 7.54 8.86 -6.98
CA ASN A 121 8.59 9.87 -6.99
C ASN A 121 8.65 10.56 -8.36
N THR A 122 8.65 11.89 -8.36
CA THR A 122 8.57 12.69 -9.59
C THR A 122 9.84 12.69 -10.42
N THR A 123 10.97 12.26 -9.84
CA THR A 123 12.30 12.32 -10.48
C THR A 123 12.79 10.95 -10.92
N ASN A 124 12.63 9.93 -10.07
CA ASN A 124 13.16 8.59 -10.33
C ASN A 124 12.08 7.51 -10.48
N LEU A 125 10.80 7.90 -10.48
CA LEU A 125 9.64 7.02 -10.67
C LEU A 125 9.53 5.87 -9.66
N GLU A 126 10.26 5.94 -8.55
CA GLU A 126 10.13 4.97 -7.47
C GLU A 126 8.74 5.02 -6.85
N VAL A 127 8.22 3.88 -6.42
CA VAL A 127 6.85 3.75 -5.95
C VAL A 127 6.81 3.23 -4.52
N ARG A 128 5.99 3.87 -3.70
CA ARG A 128 5.72 3.48 -2.30
C ARG A 128 4.23 3.40 -2.03
N SER A 129 3.83 2.66 -1.01
CA SER A 129 2.45 2.69 -0.54
C SER A 129 2.15 4.00 0.20
N ASP A 130 1.01 4.62 -0.10
CA ASP A 130 0.55 5.81 0.63
C ASP A 130 -0.19 5.40 1.92
N TYR A 131 0.53 5.47 3.04
CA TYR A 131 -0.03 5.19 4.36
C TYR A 131 -0.68 6.40 5.04
N THR A 132 -0.59 7.61 4.45
CA THR A 132 -1.23 8.80 5.02
C THR A 132 -2.76 8.70 5.01
N ARG A 133 -3.31 7.88 4.12
CA ARG A 133 -4.75 7.52 4.06
C ARG A 133 -5.30 6.91 5.35
N TYR A 134 -4.43 6.36 6.19
CA TYR A 134 -4.80 5.84 7.51
C TYR A 134 -4.76 6.90 8.62
N ALA A 135 -4.19 8.08 8.40
CA ALA A 135 -3.93 9.06 9.46
C ALA A 135 -5.20 9.58 10.15
N SER A 136 -6.30 9.71 9.41
CA SER A 136 -7.59 10.17 9.93
C SER A 136 -8.52 9.03 10.38
N LYS A 137 -8.14 7.77 10.17
CA LYS A 137 -8.99 6.60 10.43
C LYS A 137 -8.41 5.74 11.55
N LYS A 138 -9.28 5.05 12.32
CA LYS A 138 -8.79 4.05 13.28
C LYS A 138 -8.44 2.79 12.51
N ILE A 139 -7.26 2.21 12.78
CA ILE A 139 -6.84 0.97 12.11
C ILE A 139 -7.85 -0.16 12.36
N ARG A 140 -8.53 -0.15 13.50
CA ARG A 140 -9.62 -1.07 13.83
C ARG A 140 -10.67 -1.16 12.73
N ASP A 141 -11.02 -0.05 12.09
CA ASP A 141 -12.07 0.02 11.07
C ASP A 141 -11.62 -0.62 9.75
N HIS A 142 -10.31 -0.85 9.60
CA HIS A 142 -9.70 -1.55 8.46
C HIS A 142 -9.38 -3.02 8.77
N LEU A 143 -9.81 -3.54 9.94
CA LEU A 143 -9.63 -4.93 10.32
C LEU A 143 -10.96 -5.65 10.35
N SER A 144 -11.13 -6.62 9.44
CA SER A 144 -12.22 -7.60 9.53
C SER A 144 -11.88 -8.65 10.59
N ILE A 145 -12.07 -8.30 11.87
CA ILE A 145 -11.90 -9.25 12.98
C ILE A 145 -13.14 -10.14 13.01
N ILE A 146 -13.06 -11.28 12.33
CA ILE A 146 -14.10 -12.31 12.42
C ILE A 146 -14.12 -12.82 13.87
N THR A 147 -15.29 -12.78 14.50
CA THR A 147 -15.54 -13.41 15.79
C THR A 147 -15.61 -14.92 15.59
N HIS A 148 -14.52 -15.64 15.90
CA HIS A 148 -14.45 -17.09 15.87
C HIS A 148 -14.01 -17.61 17.24
N PRO A 149 -14.40 -18.84 17.64
CA PRO A 149 -13.96 -19.47 18.89
C PRO A 149 -12.43 -19.66 19.02
N ARG A 150 -11.64 -19.39 17.97
CA ARG A 150 -10.18 -19.53 17.94
C ARG A 150 -9.51 -18.18 17.62
N PRO A 151 -9.47 -17.23 18.58
CA PRO A 151 -9.06 -15.85 18.31
C PRO A 151 -7.61 -15.71 17.79
N LEU A 152 -6.70 -16.57 18.23
CA LEU A 152 -5.31 -16.55 17.78
C LEU A 152 -5.12 -17.11 16.36
N LEU A 153 -5.93 -18.09 15.97
CA LEU A 153 -5.94 -18.58 14.59
C LEU A 153 -6.43 -17.49 13.63
N ASN A 154 -7.45 -16.75 14.04
CA ASN A 154 -7.95 -15.61 13.27
C ASN A 154 -6.92 -14.50 13.14
N LEU A 155 -6.18 -14.20 14.21
CA LEU A 155 -5.08 -13.25 14.16
C LEU A 155 -4.04 -13.67 13.12
N HIS A 156 -3.66 -14.95 13.11
CA HIS A 156 -2.73 -15.50 12.12
C HIS A 156 -3.26 -15.37 10.68
N GLN A 157 -4.53 -15.71 10.43
CA GLN A 157 -5.15 -15.54 9.12
C GLN A 157 -5.25 -14.08 8.69
N LEU A 158 -5.56 -13.17 9.62
CA LEU A 158 -5.61 -11.73 9.38
C LEU A 158 -4.25 -11.19 8.93
N MET A 159 -3.16 -11.63 9.58
CA MET A 159 -1.80 -11.24 9.17
C MET A 159 -1.44 -11.80 7.80
N ARG A 160 -1.79 -13.06 7.49
CA ARG A 160 -1.57 -13.64 6.15
C ARG A 160 -2.32 -12.86 5.06
N ARG A 161 -3.59 -12.51 5.28
CA ARG A 161 -4.36 -11.69 4.33
C ARG A 161 -3.72 -10.31 4.13
N ALA A 162 -3.28 -9.67 5.22
CA ALA A 162 -2.60 -8.38 5.15
C ALA A 162 -1.26 -8.45 4.38
N VAL A 163 -0.50 -9.54 4.51
CA VAL A 163 0.72 -9.80 3.72
C VAL A 163 0.38 -9.91 2.23
N VAL A 164 -0.60 -10.75 1.86
CA VAL A 164 -0.97 -10.97 0.45
C VAL A 164 -1.33 -9.67 -0.26
N LEU A 165 -2.12 -8.81 0.39
CA LEU A 165 -2.53 -7.52 -0.18
C LEU A 165 -1.35 -6.56 -0.40
N LYS A 166 -0.23 -6.77 0.30
CA LYS A 166 0.94 -5.90 0.26
C LYS A 166 2.11 -6.43 -0.56
N CYS A 167 2.08 -7.70 -0.97
CA CYS A 167 3.07 -8.28 -1.87
C CYS A 167 2.75 -7.98 -3.34
N GLN A 168 2.78 -6.70 -3.74
CA GLN A 168 2.60 -6.32 -5.14
C GLN A 168 3.96 -6.04 -5.81
N PRO A 169 4.22 -6.57 -7.02
CA PRO A 169 5.52 -6.42 -7.70
C PRO A 169 5.99 -4.97 -7.88
N ILE A 170 5.07 -4.04 -8.13
CA ILE A 170 5.38 -2.60 -8.31
C ILE A 170 6.20 -1.99 -7.14
N PHE A 171 6.09 -2.55 -5.93
CA PHE A 171 6.83 -2.08 -4.74
C PHE A 171 8.08 -2.91 -4.43
N LEU A 172 8.18 -4.13 -4.96
CA LEU A 172 9.10 -5.17 -4.48
C LEU A 172 10.07 -5.68 -5.55
N ASP A 173 9.78 -5.46 -6.82
CA ASP A 173 10.64 -5.88 -7.92
C ASP A 173 11.96 -5.09 -7.90
N CYS A 174 13.09 -5.77 -7.67
CA CYS A 174 14.41 -5.12 -7.60
C CYS A 174 14.99 -4.75 -8.98
N GLN A 175 14.33 -5.10 -10.09
CA GLN A 175 14.69 -4.61 -11.43
C GLN A 175 14.00 -3.27 -11.73
N VAL A 176 12.84 -3.01 -11.09
CA VAL A 176 12.05 -1.78 -11.28
C VAL A 176 12.35 -0.74 -10.19
N GLN A 177 12.59 -1.19 -8.96
CA GLN A 177 12.81 -0.34 -7.80
C GLN A 177 14.25 -0.46 -7.31
N SER A 178 14.84 0.63 -6.81
CA SER A 178 16.14 0.53 -6.15
C SER A 178 16.04 -0.30 -4.87
N GLU A 179 17.15 -0.95 -4.49
CA GLU A 179 17.21 -1.72 -3.26
C GLU A 179 16.80 -0.90 -2.03
N LYS A 180 17.14 0.41 -1.99
CA LYS A 180 16.74 1.31 -0.91
C LYS A 180 15.22 1.40 -0.79
N THR A 181 14.52 1.57 -1.91
CA THR A 181 13.05 1.69 -1.90
C THR A 181 12.37 0.34 -1.68
N VAL A 182 12.89 -0.76 -2.21
CA VAL A 182 12.39 -2.11 -1.88
C VAL A 182 12.49 -2.38 -0.38
N LEU A 183 13.65 -2.12 0.25
CA LEU A 183 13.82 -2.32 1.70
C LEU A 183 12.89 -1.42 2.52
N CYS A 184 12.68 -0.17 2.09
CA CYS A 184 11.72 0.74 2.70
C CYS A 184 10.28 0.18 2.62
N ASN A 185 9.86 -0.26 1.43
CA ASN A 185 8.53 -0.84 1.21
C ASN A 185 8.31 -2.09 2.05
N VAL A 186 9.28 -3.02 2.08
CA VAL A 186 9.24 -4.23 2.93
C VAL A 186 9.08 -3.85 4.40
N TYR A 187 9.87 -2.89 4.88
CA TYR A 187 9.80 -2.43 6.27
C TYR A 187 8.47 -1.78 6.62
N GLN A 188 7.93 -0.93 5.74
CA GLN A 188 6.62 -0.31 5.91
C GLN A 188 5.49 -1.34 6.00
N VAL A 189 5.56 -2.44 5.22
CA VAL A 189 4.61 -3.55 5.33
C VAL A 189 4.67 -4.19 6.72
N PHE A 190 5.87 -4.43 7.25
CA PHE A 190 6.01 -5.00 8.59
C PHE A 190 5.58 -4.05 9.71
N LEU A 191 5.81 -2.74 9.56
CA LEU A 191 5.27 -1.73 10.49
C LEU A 191 3.74 -1.78 10.51
N LEU A 192 3.10 -1.82 9.34
CA LEU A 192 1.64 -1.93 9.25
C LEU A 192 1.14 -3.24 9.88
N LEU A 193 1.80 -4.37 9.61
CA LEU A 193 1.45 -5.66 10.22
C LEU A 193 1.55 -5.62 11.75
N ALA A 194 2.57 -4.96 12.29
CA ALA A 194 2.73 -4.80 13.73
C ALA A 194 1.62 -3.93 14.34
N VAL A 195 1.25 -2.83 13.68
CA VAL A 195 0.13 -1.97 14.11
C VAL A 195 -1.19 -2.76 14.08
N LYS A 196 -1.46 -3.48 12.99
CA LYS A 196 -2.66 -4.33 12.85
C LYS A 196 -2.71 -5.45 13.90
N THR A 197 -1.56 -6.07 14.18
CA THR A 197 -1.43 -7.09 15.24
C THR A 197 -1.76 -6.49 16.60
N HIS A 198 -1.19 -5.33 16.93
CA HIS A 198 -1.47 -4.64 18.18
C HIS A 198 -2.97 -4.32 18.31
N THR A 199 -3.60 -3.72 17.29
CA THR A 199 -5.03 -3.40 17.30
C THR A 199 -5.91 -4.64 17.49
N ALA A 200 -5.60 -5.73 16.78
CA ALA A 200 -6.32 -6.99 16.94
C ALA A 200 -6.15 -7.57 18.35
N LEU A 201 -4.94 -7.56 18.90
CA LEU A 201 -4.66 -8.02 20.25
C LEU A 201 -5.34 -7.17 21.32
N ARG A 202 -5.37 -5.84 21.18
CA ARG A 202 -6.13 -4.95 22.09
C ARG A 202 -7.60 -5.33 22.13
N THR A 203 -8.19 -5.62 20.98
CA THR A 203 -9.59 -6.09 20.89
C THR A 203 -9.79 -7.42 21.63
N LEU A 204 -8.81 -8.32 21.57
CA LEU A 204 -8.84 -9.59 22.31
C LEU A 204 -8.55 -9.42 23.81
N GLN A 205 -7.70 -8.47 24.22
CA GLN A 205 -7.43 -8.16 25.62
C GLN A 205 -8.66 -7.61 26.33
N LEU A 206 -9.45 -6.77 25.66
CA LEU A 206 -10.76 -6.32 26.15
C LEU A 206 -11.73 -7.49 26.40
N ARG A 207 -11.46 -8.65 25.80
CA ARG A 207 -12.21 -9.91 26.00
C ARG A 207 -11.49 -10.89 26.93
N GLY A 208 -10.54 -10.41 27.73
CA GLY A 208 -9.87 -11.19 28.79
C GLY A 208 -8.54 -11.85 28.40
N LEU A 209 -8.03 -11.65 27.18
CA LEU A 209 -6.74 -12.22 26.76
C LEU A 209 -5.56 -11.61 27.55
N ARG A 210 -4.71 -12.45 28.15
CA ARG A 210 -3.49 -12.01 28.84
C ARG A 210 -2.26 -12.19 27.95
N LEU A 211 -1.73 -11.10 27.38
CA LEU A 211 -0.61 -11.11 26.41
C LEU A 211 0.58 -11.96 26.86
N ARG A 212 0.98 -11.86 28.14
CA ARG A 212 2.13 -12.58 28.69
C ARG A 212 2.06 -14.09 28.49
N LYS A 213 0.86 -14.69 28.49
CA LYS A 213 0.65 -16.13 28.27
C LYS A 213 0.92 -16.55 26.82
N TYR A 214 0.85 -15.62 25.87
CA TYR A 214 0.93 -15.88 24.44
C TYR A 214 2.20 -15.35 23.80
N THR A 215 3.19 -14.94 24.58
CA THR A 215 4.48 -14.44 24.08
C THR A 215 5.13 -15.38 23.07
N LYS A 216 5.18 -16.70 23.36
CA LYS A 216 5.74 -17.71 22.44
C LYS A 216 4.96 -17.78 21.12
N PHE A 217 3.63 -17.75 21.20
CA PHE A 217 2.77 -17.74 20.01
C PHE A 217 3.00 -16.49 19.17
N LEU A 218 3.05 -15.30 19.80
CA LEU A 218 3.27 -14.04 19.11
C LEU A 218 4.65 -13.97 18.45
N HIS A 219 5.68 -14.49 19.12
CA HIS A 219 7.01 -14.61 18.52
C HIS A 219 6.96 -15.50 17.26
N CYS A 220 6.34 -16.68 17.36
CA CYS A 220 6.17 -17.58 16.21
C CYS A 220 5.37 -16.93 15.06
N LEU A 221 4.29 -16.22 15.39
CA LEU A 221 3.47 -15.48 14.42
C LEU A 221 4.29 -14.44 13.64
N ILE A 222 5.18 -13.69 14.32
CA ILE A 222 6.03 -12.67 13.70
C ILE A 222 7.01 -13.31 12.72
N LEU A 223 7.71 -14.37 13.14
CA LEU A 223 8.64 -15.09 12.27
C LEU A 223 7.94 -15.76 11.08
N GLN A 224 6.76 -16.34 11.30
CA GLN A 224 5.93 -16.88 10.23
C GLN A 224 5.47 -15.80 9.25
N SER A 225 5.16 -14.60 9.73
CA SER A 225 4.78 -13.46 8.88
C SER A 225 5.93 -13.04 7.96
N ALA A 226 7.17 -13.01 8.46
CA ALA A 226 8.36 -12.73 7.64
C ALA A 226 8.59 -13.80 6.56
N ARG A 227 8.54 -15.09 6.94
CA ARG A 227 8.67 -16.22 6.00
C ARG A 227 7.58 -16.21 4.94
N TYR A 228 6.34 -15.98 5.35
CA TYR A 228 5.20 -15.94 4.45
C TYR A 228 5.29 -14.75 3.49
N PHE A 229 5.69 -13.57 3.99
CA PHE A 229 5.95 -12.39 3.16
C PHE A 229 7.02 -12.67 2.11
N HIS A 230 8.18 -13.19 2.51
CA HIS A 230 9.27 -13.50 1.58
C HIS A 230 8.84 -14.50 0.50
N SER A 231 8.16 -15.58 0.88
CA SER A 231 7.62 -16.56 -0.08
C SER A 231 6.62 -15.93 -1.06
N ARG A 232 5.71 -15.08 -0.56
CA ARG A 232 4.71 -14.41 -1.39
C ARG A 232 5.30 -13.34 -2.30
N ALA A 233 6.25 -12.55 -1.83
CA ALA A 233 6.97 -11.56 -2.62
C ALA A 233 7.67 -12.22 -3.81
N ARG A 234 8.43 -13.31 -3.56
CA ARG A 234 9.09 -14.08 -4.63
C ARG A 234 8.12 -14.69 -5.62
N ALA A 235 7.00 -15.24 -5.15
CA ALA A 235 5.98 -15.80 -6.04
C ALA A 235 5.38 -14.71 -6.95
N LYS A 236 5.00 -13.57 -6.37
CA LYS A 236 4.38 -12.45 -7.10
C LYS A 236 5.32 -11.80 -8.11
N CYS A 237 6.59 -11.61 -7.75
CA CYS A 237 7.59 -11.08 -8.68
C CYS A 237 7.95 -12.06 -9.80
N ARG A 238 7.76 -13.37 -9.60
CA ARG A 238 7.95 -14.39 -10.64
C ARG A 238 6.77 -14.51 -11.60
N GLU A 239 5.54 -14.26 -11.15
CA GLU A 239 4.32 -14.35 -11.99
C GLU A 239 4.43 -13.50 -13.27
N ASN A 240 5.19 -12.40 -13.23
CA ASN A 240 5.38 -11.47 -14.35
C ASN A 240 6.62 -11.78 -15.20
N GLN A 241 7.31 -12.90 -14.95
CA GLN A 241 8.57 -13.26 -15.62
C GLN A 241 8.43 -14.54 -16.45
N SER A 242 9.40 -14.78 -17.34
CA SER A 242 9.50 -16.07 -18.04
C SER A 242 9.71 -17.23 -17.04
N LYS A 243 9.27 -18.44 -17.41
CA LYS A 243 9.32 -19.62 -16.52
C LYS A 243 10.74 -19.95 -16.01
N ASP A 244 11.77 -19.58 -16.77
CA ASP A 244 13.17 -19.88 -16.48
C ASP A 244 13.91 -18.75 -15.75
N ALA A 245 13.29 -17.58 -15.56
CA ALA A 245 13.91 -16.45 -14.88
C ALA A 245 14.02 -16.67 -13.37
N SER A 246 15.11 -16.19 -12.78
CA SER A 246 15.21 -16.01 -11.33
C SER A 246 14.29 -14.85 -10.90
N THR A 247 13.66 -15.00 -9.73
CA THR A 247 12.79 -13.94 -9.18
C THR A 247 13.53 -12.61 -9.09
N SER A 248 12.90 -11.52 -9.54
CA SER A 248 13.45 -10.17 -9.38
C SER A 248 13.49 -9.71 -7.93
N PHE A 249 12.69 -10.31 -7.04
CA PHE A 249 12.81 -10.09 -5.59
C PHE A 249 14.06 -10.76 -5.02
N THR A 250 15.10 -9.98 -4.75
CA THR A 250 16.43 -10.45 -4.30
C THR A 250 16.69 -10.30 -2.79
N VAL A 251 15.75 -9.71 -2.03
CA VAL A 251 15.93 -9.49 -0.58
C VAL A 251 15.97 -10.84 0.16
N PRO A 252 17.04 -11.16 0.91
CA PRO A 252 17.16 -12.43 1.64
C PRO A 252 16.10 -12.62 2.73
N LEU A 253 15.83 -13.87 3.10
CA LEU A 253 14.86 -14.21 4.14
C LEU A 253 15.32 -13.72 5.52
N GLU A 254 16.62 -13.80 5.80
CA GLU A 254 17.27 -13.35 7.03
C GLU A 254 17.03 -11.85 7.21
N LEU A 255 17.17 -11.09 6.11
CA LEU A 255 16.91 -9.66 6.08
C LEU A 255 15.43 -9.34 6.24
N CYS A 256 14.54 -10.05 5.57
CA CYS A 256 13.09 -9.91 5.79
C CYS A 256 12.72 -10.19 7.27
N THR A 257 13.36 -11.20 7.87
CA THR A 257 13.15 -11.57 9.27
C THR A 257 13.65 -10.48 10.21
N TRP A 258 14.83 -9.92 9.94
CA TRP A 258 15.38 -8.80 10.70
C TRP A 258 14.46 -7.58 10.63
N LEU A 259 14.04 -7.17 9.42
CA LEU A 259 13.13 -6.03 9.22
C LEU A 259 11.79 -6.24 9.93
N CYS A 260 11.28 -7.48 9.91
CA CYS A 260 10.05 -7.84 10.59
C CYS A 260 10.21 -7.71 12.12
N CYS A 261 11.22 -8.34 12.70
CA CYS A 261 11.48 -8.28 14.15
C CYS A 261 11.72 -6.84 14.62
N HIS A 262 12.50 -6.06 13.86
CA HIS A 262 12.77 -4.65 14.17
C HIS A 262 11.48 -3.81 14.12
N ALA A 263 10.66 -3.96 13.06
CA ALA A 263 9.40 -3.24 12.92
C ALA A 263 8.42 -3.55 14.06
N TYR A 264 8.22 -4.83 14.37
CA TYR A 264 7.38 -5.27 15.47
C TYR A 264 7.91 -4.78 16.82
N GLY A 265 9.21 -4.91 17.07
CA GLY A 265 9.85 -4.42 18.29
C GLY A 265 9.56 -2.93 18.51
N ARG A 266 9.76 -2.09 17.47
CA ARG A 266 9.50 -0.65 17.55
C ARG A 266 8.03 -0.33 17.83
N VAL A 267 7.11 -0.93 17.07
CA VAL A 267 5.67 -0.64 17.19
C VAL A 267 5.14 -1.10 18.53
N LEU A 268 5.43 -2.34 18.93
CA LEU A 268 4.92 -2.90 20.18
C LEU A 268 5.48 -2.17 21.40
N GLN A 269 6.78 -1.82 21.38
CA GLN A 269 7.40 -1.00 22.43
C GLN A 269 6.73 0.37 22.53
N SER A 270 6.39 1.00 21.40
CA SER A 270 5.74 2.31 21.38
C SER A 270 4.28 2.25 21.85
N LYS A 271 3.53 1.20 21.50
CA LYS A 271 2.09 1.13 21.74
C LYS A 271 1.70 0.57 23.11
N ASP A 272 2.46 -0.40 23.64
CA ASP A 272 2.24 -0.94 25.00
C ASP A 272 3.56 -1.50 25.58
N PRO A 273 4.44 -0.63 26.12
CA PRO A 273 5.74 -1.01 26.64
C PRO A 273 5.69 -2.12 27.71
N ARG A 274 4.67 -2.08 28.58
CA ARG A 274 4.54 -3.02 29.71
C ARG A 274 3.94 -4.36 29.28
N GLY A 275 2.97 -4.34 28.37
CA GLY A 275 2.32 -5.55 27.85
C GLY A 275 3.24 -6.42 27.01
N TYR A 276 4.11 -5.80 26.21
CA TYR A 276 5.01 -6.50 25.28
C TYR A 276 6.46 -6.63 25.75
N GLN A 277 6.81 -6.19 26.96
CA GLN A 277 8.20 -6.13 27.45
C GLN A 277 9.02 -7.39 27.17
N LEU A 278 8.48 -8.58 27.48
CA LEU A 278 9.19 -9.85 27.24
C LEU A 278 9.34 -10.16 25.74
N LEU A 279 8.29 -9.91 24.95
CA LEU A 279 8.32 -10.14 23.51
C LEU A 279 9.33 -9.19 22.83
N VAL A 280 9.34 -7.91 23.21
CA VAL A 280 10.28 -6.93 22.68
C VAL A 280 11.72 -7.34 22.98
N LYS A 281 12.02 -7.81 24.20
CA LYS A 281 13.35 -8.35 24.54
C LYS A 281 13.77 -9.52 23.63
N ILE A 282 12.86 -10.46 23.38
CA ILE A 282 13.11 -11.59 22.47
C ILE A 282 13.39 -11.10 21.05
N LEU A 283 12.57 -10.17 20.54
CA LEU A 283 12.76 -9.60 19.20
C LEU A 283 14.08 -8.82 19.08
N SER A 284 14.45 -8.06 20.11
CA SER A 284 15.74 -7.35 20.16
C SER A 284 16.92 -8.30 20.12
N SER A 285 16.88 -9.39 20.90
CA SER A 285 17.91 -10.44 20.86
C SER A 285 18.01 -11.06 19.47
N GLN A 286 16.87 -11.39 18.84
CA GLN A 286 16.84 -11.93 17.48
C GLN A 286 17.45 -10.95 16.47
N THR A 287 17.16 -9.64 16.58
CA THR A 287 17.75 -8.63 15.71
C THR A 287 19.26 -8.49 15.91
N CYS A 288 19.77 -8.60 17.15
CA CYS A 288 21.20 -8.58 17.42
C CYS A 288 21.91 -9.76 16.73
N THR A 289 21.45 -10.98 16.96
CA THR A 289 22.03 -12.19 16.35
C THR A 289 22.03 -12.13 14.83
N LEU A 290 20.91 -11.67 14.23
CA LEU A 290 20.84 -11.51 12.78
C LEU A 290 21.79 -10.39 12.27
N SER A 291 21.95 -9.31 13.03
CA SER A 291 22.86 -8.22 12.64
C SER A 291 24.32 -8.69 12.58
N ASP A 292 24.73 -9.53 13.53
CA ASP A 292 26.09 -10.09 13.58
C ASP A 292 26.38 -10.96 12.34
N THR A 293 25.37 -11.67 11.85
CA THR A 293 25.48 -12.48 10.63
C THR A 293 25.44 -11.68 9.32
N MET A 294 24.84 -10.48 9.32
CA MET A 294 24.45 -9.78 8.09
C MET A 294 25.48 -8.78 7.55
N GLY A 295 26.64 -8.62 8.20
CA GLY A 295 27.69 -7.72 7.75
C GLY A 295 27.35 -6.23 7.90
N LEU A 296 28.36 -5.43 8.25
CA LEU A 296 28.20 -4.02 8.62
C LEU A 296 27.59 -3.13 7.50
N GLN A 297 27.93 -3.39 6.24
CA GLN A 297 27.44 -2.58 5.13
C GLN A 297 25.94 -2.77 4.87
N LEU A 298 25.44 -4.01 4.85
CA LEU A 298 24.02 -4.30 4.68
C LEU A 298 23.20 -3.70 5.83
N MET A 299 23.71 -3.80 7.06
CA MET A 299 23.07 -3.22 8.24
C MET A 299 22.93 -1.69 8.18
N LYS A 300 23.97 -0.98 7.73
CA LYS A 300 23.87 0.48 7.51
C LYS A 300 22.79 0.85 6.50
N ARG A 301 22.62 0.06 5.44
CA ARG A 301 21.59 0.28 4.42
C ARG A 301 20.18 0.03 4.97
N CYS A 302 20.01 -1.02 5.78
CA CYS A 302 18.76 -1.32 6.46
C CYS A 302 18.35 -0.20 7.42
N LEU A 303 19.30 0.30 8.22
CA LEU A 303 19.04 1.40 9.14
C LEU A 303 18.57 2.66 8.41
N LYS A 304 19.15 2.99 7.25
CA LYS A 304 18.68 4.10 6.40
C LYS A 304 17.25 3.87 5.89
N ALA A 305 16.89 2.64 5.53
CA ALA A 305 15.53 2.32 5.10
C ALA A 305 14.52 2.44 6.26
N THR A 306 14.90 2.05 7.49
CA THR A 306 14.00 2.08 8.65
C THR A 306 13.75 3.47 9.23
N THR A 307 14.59 4.45 8.90
CA THR A 307 14.45 5.86 9.32
C THR A 307 13.86 6.76 8.24
N ALA A 308 13.53 6.21 7.06
CA ALA A 308 12.92 6.96 5.97
C ALA A 308 11.64 7.68 6.41
N SER A 309 11.42 8.90 5.89
CA SER A 309 10.30 9.79 6.23
C SER A 309 8.93 9.10 6.13
N GLY A 310 8.76 8.22 5.13
CA GLY A 310 7.54 7.44 4.93
C GLY A 310 7.21 6.40 6.02
N CYS A 311 8.09 6.13 6.98
CA CYS A 311 7.84 5.18 8.07
C CYS A 311 7.13 5.83 9.28
N GLN A 312 7.32 7.14 9.49
CA GLN A 312 6.77 7.86 10.63
C GLN A 312 5.23 7.90 10.65
N PRO A 313 4.52 8.11 9.52
CA PRO A 313 3.06 8.07 9.50
C PRO A 313 2.49 6.76 10.06
N ILE A 314 3.13 5.62 9.76
CA ILE A 314 2.67 4.29 10.19
C ILE A 314 2.76 4.14 11.72
N MET A 315 3.83 4.65 12.33
CA MET A 315 4.01 4.61 13.78
C MET A 315 2.93 5.40 14.52
N ARG A 316 2.43 6.49 13.91
CA ARG A 316 1.44 7.41 14.50
C ARG A 316 -0.01 6.93 14.34
N LEU A 317 -0.25 5.83 13.64
CA LEU A 317 -1.61 5.34 13.39
C LEU A 317 -2.36 5.03 14.68
N LYS A 318 -3.62 5.47 14.74
CA LYS A 318 -4.51 5.26 15.88
C LYS A 318 -5.03 3.81 15.86
N CYS A 319 -4.80 3.10 16.95
CA CYS A 319 -5.13 1.68 17.11
C CYS A 319 -6.51 1.49 17.72
#